data_AF-A0A3M1I1U0-F1
#
_entry.id   AF-A0A3M1I1U0-F1
#
_cell.length_a   1.000
_cell.length_b   1.000
_cell.length_c   1.000
_cell.angle_alpha   90.00
_cell.angle_beta   90.00
_cell.angle_gamma   90.00
#
_symmetry.space_group_name_H-M   'P 1'
#
loop_
_entity.id
_entity.type
_entity.pdbx_description
1 polymer ?
#
loop_
_entity_poly.entity_id
_entity_poly.type
_entity_poly.pdbx_seq_one_letter_code
_entity_poly.pdbx_strand_id
1 'polypeptide(L)' 'MTSDWDGQRVLILGAARQGQALARYLARHGARVTLNDRRPEEAFREARAALSDL' A
#
# COMPACT_ATOMS: atom_id res chain seq x y z
N MET A 1 20.12 3.77 -7.99
CA MET A 1 19.04 4.39 -8.78
C MET A 1 17.94 4.79 -7.82
N THR A 2 17.66 6.09 -7.69
CA THR A 2 16.48 6.58 -6.98
C THR A 2 15.35 6.58 -8.00
N SER A 3 14.45 5.60 -7.93
CA SER A 3 13.23 5.64 -8.75
C SER A 3 12.36 6.79 -8.24
N ASP A 4 11.96 7.68 -9.14
CA ASP A 4 11.02 8.76 -8.83
C ASP A 4 9.60 8.19 -8.79
N TRP A 5 9.02 8.15 -7.60
CA TRP A 5 7.67 7.67 -7.35
C TRP A 5 6.68 8.82 -7.11
N ASP A 6 7.15 10.07 -7.11
CA ASP A 6 6.31 11.21 -6.75
C ASP A 6 5.18 11.38 -7.76
N GLY A 7 3.96 11.54 -7.25
CA GLY A 7 2.74 11.66 -8.04
C GLY A 7 2.32 10.40 -8.81
N GLN A 8 3.10 9.31 -8.79
CA GLN A 8 2.76 8.07 -9.49
C GLN A 8 1.53 7.40 -8.85
N ARG A 9 0.62 6.88 -9.68
CA ARG A 9 -0.55 6.12 -9.23
C ARG A 9 -0.24 4.64 -9.31
N VAL A 10 -0.24 3.95 -8.18
CA VAL A 10 0.14 2.53 -8.09
C VAL A 10 -1.01 1.70 -7.51
N LEU A 11 -1.40 0.65 -8.22
CA LEU A 11 -2.31 -0.38 -7.73
C LEU A 11 -1.49 -1.59 -7.25
N ILE A 12 -1.68 -1.99 -6.00
CA ILE A 12 -1.09 -3.19 -5.43
C ILE A 12 -2.18 -4.23 -5.22
N LEU A 13 -1.98 -5.43 -5.76
CA LEU A 13 -2.86 -6.58 -5.56
C LEU A 13 -2.28 -7.48 -4.47
N GLY A 14 -3.04 -7.66 -3.39
CA GLY A 14 -2.64 -8.37 -2.18
C GLY A 14 -2.28 -7.40 -1.06
N ALA A 15 -3.07 -7.42 0.01
CA ALA A 15 -2.90 -6.59 1.21
C ALA A 15 -2.30 -7.39 2.38
N ALA A 16 -1.59 -8.49 2.09
CA ALA A 16 -0.80 -9.20 3.08
C ALA A 16 0.46 -8.40 3.46
N ARG A 17 1.33 -8.97 4.28
CA ARG A 17 2.49 -8.27 4.87
C ARG A 17 3.39 -7.57 3.86
N GLN A 18 3.69 -8.22 2.72
CA GLN A 18 4.55 -7.63 1.69
C GLN A 18 3.86 -6.51 0.91
N GLY A 19 2.57 -6.65 0.61
CA GLY A 19 1.80 -5.59 -0.05
C GLY A 19 1.69 -4.33 0.81
N GLN A 20 1.53 -4.50 2.13
CA GLN A 20 1.56 -3.40 3.09
C GLN A 20 2.94 -2.72 3.15
N ALA A 21 4.03 -3.50 3.20
CA ALA A 21 5.39 -2.97 3.19
C ALA A 21 5.69 -2.17 1.92
N LEU A 22 5.26 -2.67 0.75
CA LEU A 22 5.41 -1.98 -0.53
C LEU A 22 4.56 -0.70 -0.58
N ALA A 23 3.30 -0.75 -0.12
CA ALA A 23 2.44 0.42 -0.04
C ALA A 23 3.07 1.54 0.80
N ARG A 24 3.61 1.19 1.97
CA ARG A 24 4.32 2.12 2.85
C ARG A 24 5.56 2.72 2.20
N TYR A 25 6.38 1.89 1.55
CA TYR A 25 7.56 2.38 0.85
C TYR A 25 7.15 3.39 -0.22
N LEU A 26 6.22 3.04 -1.11
CA LEU A 26 5.83 3.90 -2.23
C LEU A 26 5.13 5.18 -1.76
N ALA A 27 4.23 5.11 -0.77
CA ALA A 27 3.57 6.28 -0.21
C ALA A 27 4.57 7.28 0.40
N ARG A 28 5.59 6.79 1.12
CA ARG A 28 6.68 7.63 1.66
C ARG A 28 7.54 8.30 0.59
N HIS A 29 7.48 7.81 -0.65
CA HIS A 29 8.18 8.39 -1.80
C HIS A 29 7.24 9.19 -2.72
N GLY A 30 6.07 9.62 -2.23
CA GLY A 30 5.15 10.50 -2.97
C GLY A 30 4.15 9.81 -3.89
N ALA A 31 4.15 8.47 -3.94
CA ALA A 31 3.17 7.74 -4.75
C ALA A 31 1.77 7.80 -4.13
N ARG A 32 0.76 7.84 -5.00
CA ARG A 32 -0.66 7.60 -4.66
C ARG A 32 -0.96 6.12 -4.81
N VAL A 33 -0.94 5.40 -3.68
CA VAL A 33 -1.11 3.95 -3.66
C VAL A 33 -2.57 3.56 -3.40
N THR A 34 -3.10 2.66 -4.21
CA THR A 34 -4.33 1.90 -3.93
C THR A 34 -3.96 0.46 -3.61
N LEU A 35 -4.35 -0.02 -2.43
CA LEU A 35 -4.18 -1.41 -2.02
C LEU A 35 -5.50 -2.14 -2.23
N ASN A 36 -5.48 -3.26 -2.96
CA ASN A 36 -6.65 -4.10 -3.20
C ASN A 36 -6.35 -5.55 -2.80
N ASP A 37 -7.35 -6.26 -2.30
CA ASP A 37 -7.26 -7.67 -1.93
C ASP A 37 -8.59 -8.33 -2.26
N ARG A 38 -8.55 -9.63 -2.54
CA ARG A 38 -9.74 -10.45 -2.78
C ARG A 38 -10.46 -10.85 -1.49
N ARG A 39 -9.78 -10.73 -0.35
CA ARG A 39 -10.34 -11.06 0.96
C ARG A 39 -11.40 -10.03 1.36
N PRO A 40 -12.40 -10.45 2.16
CA PRO A 40 -13.44 -9.55 2.64
C PRO A 40 -12.88 -8.46 3.57
N GLU A 41 -13.67 -7.41 3.74
CA GLU A 41 -13.33 -6.20 4.50
C GLU A 41 -12.81 -6.51 5.92
N GLU A 42 -13.35 -7.52 6.60
CA GLU A 42 -12.91 -7.96 7.94
C GLU A 42 -11.41 -8.29 7.96
N ALA A 43 -10.93 -9.00 6.94
CA ALA A 43 -9.51 -9.36 6.80
C ALA A 43 -8.66 -8.18 6.30
N PHE A 44 -9.29 -7.14 5.76
CA PHE A 44 -8.65 -5.90 5.33
C PHE A 44 -8.39 -4.94 6.50
N ARG A 45 -9.09 -5.10 7.63
CA ARG A 45 -8.90 -4.28 8.84
C ARG A 45 -7.46 -4.30 9.34
N GLU A 46 -6.80 -5.46 9.29
CA GLU A 46 -5.38 -5.59 9.66
C GLU A 46 -4.49 -4.71 8.78
N ALA A 47 -4.74 -4.68 7.47
CA ALA A 47 -3.98 -3.85 6.54
C ALA A 47 -4.24 -2.35 6.77
N ARG A 48 -5.49 -1.95 7.07
CA ARG A 48 -5.81 -0.57 7.45
C ARG A 48 -5.09 -0.15 8.72
N ALA A 49 -5.13 -0.98 9.76
CA ALA A 49 -4.44 -0.71 11.02
C ALA A 49 -2.92 -0.63 10.84
N ALA A 50 -2.35 -1.52 10.02
CA ALA A 50 -0.91 -1.54 9.74
C ALA A 50 -0.41 -0.36 8.91
N LEU A 51 -1.29 0.46 8.35
CA LEU A 51 -0.98 1.61 7.48
C LEU A 51 -1.61 2.91 7.99
N SER A 52 -2.13 2.95 9.23
CA SER A 52 -2.86 4.10 9.77
C SER A 52 -1.98 5.32 10.10
N ASP A 53 -0.66 5.16 10.03
CA ASP A 53 0.36 6.20 10.25
C ASP A 53 0.89 6.83 8.96
N LEU A 54 0.34 6.44 7.80
CA LEU A 54 0.67 7.01 6.49
C LEU A 54 -0.15 8.27 6.17
#